data_AF-E6QNC3-F1
#
_entry.id   AF-E6QNC3-F1
#
_cell.length_a   1.000
_cell.length_b   1.000
_cell.length_c   1.000
_cell.angle_alpha   90.00
_cell.angle_beta   90.00
_cell.angle_gamma   90.00
#
_symmetry.space_group_name_H-M   'P 1'
#
loop_
_entity.id
_entity.type
_entity.pdbx_description
1 polymer ?
#
loop_
_entity_poly.entity_id
_entity_poly.type
_entity_poly.pdbx_seq_one_letter_code
_entity_poly.pdbx_strand_id
1 'polypeptide(L)'
;MSQTTTVSPAPPTFAEASNLAAHGHLDPAMALLDILRQKQPEPAGVERLRGEIYYQRDMLPEAEAAFAAAMAQDPSDREAIEMRGVALYRMARPAEALPLLERANQAVGSANVDPQYVLGLCYMDVKRYDDARRSFAAQFGFPPDSPAAYVATARLMLRREFTQEAALYVHKALETDPRLPLAHQLLGEIALAQANLPLAIQELETEEKLNPLDGVLYERLGDAYVRAGKYQQAREVLNRAVLLEPNDTGPYILLGEALTRLGNPAQGVHYLAHAEQMDPGNAVIHTQLGQTYRAMGEMGQANREYHIAAEIQHRNDPKAAQEK
;
A
#
# COMPACT_ATOMS: atom_id res chain seq x y z
N MET A 1 -61.97 -3.91 31.99
CA MET A 1 -60.62 -4.47 32.20
C MET A 1 -60.00 -4.71 30.84
N SER A 2 -59.19 -3.76 30.36
CA SER A 2 -58.51 -3.88 29.07
C SER A 2 -57.28 -4.78 29.28
N GLN A 3 -57.30 -5.98 28.72
CA GLN A 3 -56.13 -6.85 28.71
C GLN A 3 -55.11 -6.28 27.72
N THR A 4 -54.03 -5.70 28.24
CA THR A 4 -52.81 -5.41 27.46
C THR A 4 -52.14 -6.74 27.13
N THR A 5 -52.33 -7.23 25.91
CA THR A 5 -51.54 -8.34 25.37
C THR A 5 -50.10 -7.86 25.20
N THR A 6 -49.24 -8.23 26.14
CA THR A 6 -47.79 -8.09 25.97
C THR A 6 -47.35 -9.11 24.93
N VAL A 7 -47.29 -8.69 23.66
CA VAL A 7 -46.65 -9.45 22.59
C VAL A 7 -45.18 -9.56 22.97
N SER A 8 -44.71 -10.76 23.33
CA SER A 8 -43.26 -10.99 23.47
C SER A 8 -42.61 -10.68 22.13
N PRO A 9 -41.48 -9.94 22.11
CA PRO A 9 -40.78 -9.68 20.86
C PRO A 9 -40.42 -11.01 20.19
N ALA A 10 -40.50 -11.04 18.86
CA ALA A 10 -40.14 -12.20 18.07
C ALA A 10 -38.69 -12.63 18.41
N PRO A 11 -38.39 -13.94 18.43
CA PRO A 11 -37.04 -14.40 18.70
C PRO A 11 -36.09 -13.87 17.63
N PRO A 12 -34.86 -13.46 18.01
CA PRO A 12 -33.94 -12.87 17.06
C PRO A 12 -33.59 -13.87 15.96
N THR A 13 -33.41 -13.35 14.74
CA THR A 13 -33.08 -14.14 13.55
C THR A 13 -31.71 -13.77 12.98
N PHE A 14 -31.07 -14.71 12.29
CA PHE A 14 -29.81 -14.44 11.60
C PHE A 14 -29.96 -13.35 10.52
N ALA A 15 -31.12 -13.30 9.85
CA ALA A 15 -31.42 -12.28 8.85
C ALA A 15 -31.44 -10.85 9.45
N GLU A 16 -31.99 -10.68 10.65
CA GLU A 16 -31.97 -9.40 11.38
C GLU A 16 -30.53 -8.97 11.72
N ALA A 17 -29.73 -9.89 12.28
CA ALA A 17 -28.33 -9.62 12.60
C ALA A 17 -27.51 -9.24 11.35
N SER A 18 -27.71 -9.98 10.26
CA SER A 18 -27.06 -9.73 8.96
C SER A 18 -27.44 -8.37 8.38
N ASN A 19 -28.72 -8.01 8.46
CA ASN A 19 -29.21 -6.73 7.97
C ASN A 19 -28.63 -5.55 8.78
N LEU A 20 -28.57 -5.68 10.11
CA LEU A 20 -27.93 -4.68 10.97
C LEU A 20 -26.44 -4.50 10.62
N ALA A 21 -25.71 -5.60 10.46
CA ALA A 21 -24.29 -5.56 10.09
C ALA A 21 -24.08 -4.89 8.72
N ALA A 22 -24.90 -5.23 7.72
CA ALA A 22 -24.85 -4.64 6.39
C ALA A 22 -25.08 -3.12 6.37
N HIS A 23 -25.80 -2.58 7.37
CA HIS A 23 -26.03 -1.13 7.54
C HIS A 23 -25.07 -0.47 8.55
N GLY A 24 -23.99 -1.17 8.95
CA GLY A 24 -22.99 -0.64 9.87
C GLY A 24 -23.41 -0.61 11.35
N HIS A 25 -24.58 -1.19 11.69
CA HIS A 25 -25.04 -1.32 13.07
C HIS A 25 -24.39 -2.54 13.74
N LEU A 26 -23.07 -2.47 13.91
CA LEU A 26 -22.24 -3.61 14.34
C LEU A 26 -22.50 -4.05 15.79
N ASP A 27 -22.67 -3.13 16.75
CA ASP A 27 -22.95 -3.53 18.15
C ASP A 27 -24.32 -4.20 18.30
N PRO A 28 -25.43 -3.66 17.74
CA PRO A 28 -26.70 -4.37 17.73
C PRO A 28 -26.63 -5.72 17.03
N ALA A 29 -25.92 -5.83 15.90
CA ALA A 29 -25.74 -7.10 15.20
C ALA A 29 -25.01 -8.13 16.07
N MET A 30 -23.91 -7.74 16.73
CA MET A 30 -23.16 -8.61 17.66
C MET A 30 -24.02 -9.08 18.82
N ALA A 31 -24.84 -8.21 19.41
CA ALA A 31 -25.75 -8.59 20.49
C ALA A 31 -26.77 -9.65 20.05
N LEU A 32 -27.30 -9.55 18.83
CA LEU A 32 -28.18 -10.59 18.28
C LEU A 32 -27.42 -11.90 18.02
N LEU A 33 -26.20 -11.81 17.48
CA LEU A 33 -25.36 -12.99 17.21
C LEU A 33 -24.99 -13.74 18.48
N ASP A 34 -24.68 -13.05 19.58
CA ASP A 34 -24.38 -13.68 20.86
C ASP A 34 -25.59 -14.43 21.44
N ILE A 35 -26.82 -13.98 21.16
CA ILE A 35 -28.04 -14.72 21.50
C ILE A 35 -28.22 -15.94 20.58
N LEU A 36 -28.00 -15.78 19.26
CA LEU A 36 -28.14 -16.87 18.28
C LEU A 36 -27.15 -18.01 18.53
N ARG A 37 -25.92 -17.68 18.91
CA ARG A 37 -24.84 -18.62 19.28
C ARG A 37 -25.20 -19.57 20.42
N GLN A 38 -26.13 -19.18 21.30
CA GLN A 38 -26.57 -20.01 22.43
C GLN A 38 -27.64 -21.05 22.03
N LYS A 39 -28.21 -20.96 20.82
CA LYS A 39 -29.24 -21.91 20.34
C LYS A 39 -28.60 -23.27 20.01
N GLN A 40 -29.38 -24.34 20.16
CA GLN A 40 -28.96 -25.71 19.81
C GLN A 40 -29.96 -26.34 18.82
N PRO A 41 -29.55 -26.63 17.58
CA PRO A 41 -28.25 -26.29 16.98
C PRO A 41 -28.09 -24.77 16.77
N GLU A 42 -26.84 -24.30 16.78
CA GLU A 42 -26.52 -22.92 16.40
C GLU A 42 -26.93 -22.69 14.93
N PRO A 43 -27.59 -21.57 14.59
CA PRO A 43 -27.90 -21.23 13.20
C PRO A 43 -26.64 -21.09 12.34
N ALA A 44 -26.67 -21.61 11.11
CA ALA A 44 -25.56 -21.47 10.18
C ALA A 44 -25.25 -19.99 9.86
N GLY A 45 -23.97 -19.66 9.69
CA GLY A 45 -23.50 -18.32 9.33
C GLY A 45 -23.28 -17.37 10.51
N VAL A 46 -23.71 -17.73 11.73
CA VAL A 46 -23.54 -16.89 12.94
C VAL A 46 -22.07 -16.60 13.19
N GLU A 47 -21.23 -17.62 13.30
CA GLU A 47 -19.79 -17.42 13.57
C GLU A 47 -19.05 -16.74 12.41
N ARG A 48 -19.48 -16.95 11.15
CA ARG A 48 -18.89 -16.24 10.01
C ARG A 48 -19.16 -14.74 10.10
N LEU A 49 -20.40 -14.33 10.34
CA LEU A 49 -20.75 -12.92 10.49
C LEU A 49 -20.07 -12.28 11.71
N ARG A 50 -19.93 -13.02 12.83
CA ARG A 50 -19.13 -12.56 13.97
C ARG A 50 -17.67 -12.30 13.55
N GLY A 51 -17.06 -13.23 12.80
CA GLY A 51 -15.72 -13.08 12.25
C GLY A 51 -15.56 -11.84 11.37
N GLU A 52 -16.52 -11.58 10.48
CA GLU A 52 -16.56 -10.38 9.63
C GLU A 52 -16.61 -9.09 10.46
N ILE A 53 -17.43 -9.05 11.52
CA ILE A 53 -17.54 -7.89 12.40
C ILE A 53 -16.24 -7.68 13.20
N TYR A 54 -15.64 -8.75 13.73
CA TYR A 54 -14.34 -8.67 14.39
C TYR A 54 -13.24 -8.16 13.43
N TYR A 55 -13.24 -8.64 12.19
CA TYR A 55 -12.30 -8.23 11.16
C TYR A 55 -12.44 -6.74 10.81
N GLN A 56 -13.67 -6.23 10.65
CA GLN A 56 -13.95 -4.81 10.41
C GLN A 56 -13.48 -3.91 11.57
N ARG A 57 -13.46 -4.44 12.79
CA ARG A 57 -12.98 -3.75 14.00
C ARG A 57 -11.49 -3.93 14.27
N ASP A 58 -10.77 -4.54 13.33
CA ASP A 58 -9.34 -4.87 13.46
C ASP A 58 -9.00 -5.82 14.63
N MET A 59 -9.99 -6.54 15.14
CA MET A 59 -9.82 -7.58 16.16
C MET A 59 -9.46 -8.90 15.49
N LEU A 60 -8.24 -8.98 14.96
CA LEU A 60 -7.78 -10.09 14.12
C LEU A 60 -7.78 -11.46 14.82
N PRO A 61 -7.36 -11.60 16.11
CA PRO A 61 -7.40 -12.88 16.80
C PRO A 61 -8.83 -13.42 16.98
N GLU A 62 -9.77 -12.55 17.35
CA GLU A 62 -11.19 -12.89 17.52
C GLU A 62 -11.84 -13.24 16.18
N ALA A 63 -11.48 -12.53 15.11
CA ALA A 63 -11.92 -12.83 13.76
C ALA A 63 -11.46 -14.23 13.32
N GLU A 64 -10.17 -14.55 13.50
CA GLU A 64 -9.61 -15.87 13.17
C GLU A 64 -10.33 -17.00 13.91
N ALA A 65 -10.58 -16.82 15.21
CA ALA A 65 -11.28 -17.81 16.03
C ALA A 65 -12.73 -18.02 15.58
N ALA A 66 -13.45 -16.95 15.26
CA ALA A 66 -14.83 -17.02 14.77
C ALA A 66 -14.90 -17.70 13.39
N PHE A 67 -14.00 -17.37 12.45
CA PHE A 67 -13.94 -18.07 11.17
C PHE A 67 -13.55 -19.55 11.33
N ALA A 68 -12.67 -19.89 12.27
CA ALA A 68 -12.35 -21.28 12.60
C ALA A 68 -13.57 -22.04 13.13
N ALA A 69 -14.40 -21.40 13.95
CA ALA A 69 -15.66 -21.96 14.45
C ALA A 69 -16.68 -22.18 13.30
N ALA A 70 -16.82 -21.20 12.40
CA ALA A 70 -17.65 -21.34 11.21
C ALA A 70 -17.22 -22.52 10.33
N MET A 71 -15.91 -22.68 10.10
CA MET A 71 -15.35 -23.83 9.37
C MET A 71 -15.57 -25.18 10.07
N ALA A 72 -15.69 -25.20 11.41
CA ALA A 72 -15.99 -26.41 12.15
C ALA A 72 -17.46 -26.82 12.00
N GLN A 73 -18.36 -25.85 11.87
CA GLN A 73 -19.79 -26.06 11.61
C GLN A 73 -20.05 -26.48 10.17
N ASP A 74 -19.44 -25.77 9.21
CA ASP A 74 -19.49 -26.09 7.78
C ASP A 74 -18.07 -26.06 7.21
N PRO A 75 -17.43 -27.24 7.06
CA PRO A 75 -16.12 -27.32 6.43
C PRO A 75 -16.09 -26.81 4.99
N SER A 76 -17.23 -26.66 4.31
CA SER A 76 -17.31 -26.15 2.94
C SER A 76 -17.61 -24.66 2.84
N ASP A 77 -17.76 -23.94 3.96
CA ASP A 77 -17.97 -22.48 3.98
C ASP A 77 -16.73 -21.77 3.42
N ARG A 78 -16.77 -21.47 2.12
CA ARG A 78 -15.68 -20.86 1.36
C ARG A 78 -15.32 -19.49 1.89
N GLU A 79 -16.32 -18.69 2.25
CA GLU A 79 -16.12 -17.32 2.73
C GLU A 79 -15.44 -17.33 4.09
N ALA A 80 -15.81 -18.25 4.99
CA ALA A 80 -15.10 -18.45 6.26
C ALA A 80 -13.64 -18.92 6.04
N ILE A 81 -13.39 -19.86 5.13
CA ILE A 81 -12.03 -20.31 4.80
C ILE A 81 -11.16 -19.16 4.28
N GLU A 82 -11.71 -18.39 3.34
CA GLU A 82 -11.05 -17.26 2.71
C GLU A 82 -10.72 -16.16 3.72
N MET A 83 -11.72 -15.73 4.49
CA MET A 83 -11.56 -14.66 5.48
C MET A 83 -10.67 -15.07 6.66
N ARG A 84 -10.65 -16.35 7.04
CA ARG A 84 -9.66 -16.86 8.00
C ARG A 84 -8.24 -16.75 7.45
N GLY A 85 -8.04 -17.11 6.18
CA GLY A 85 -6.75 -16.95 5.50
C GLY A 85 -6.29 -15.48 5.47
N VAL A 86 -7.19 -14.56 5.14
CA VAL A 86 -6.91 -13.12 5.15
C VAL A 86 -6.59 -12.61 6.56
N ALA A 87 -7.35 -13.01 7.58
CA ALA A 87 -7.09 -12.65 8.97
C ALA A 87 -5.70 -13.14 9.43
N LEU A 88 -5.34 -14.40 9.15
CA LEU A 88 -4.01 -14.95 9.45
C LEU A 88 -2.89 -14.20 8.74
N TYR A 89 -3.09 -13.81 7.49
CA TYR A 89 -2.11 -12.99 6.76
C TYR A 89 -1.91 -11.62 7.43
N ARG A 90 -3.00 -10.92 7.81
CA ARG A 90 -2.91 -9.63 8.53
C ARG A 90 -2.25 -9.75 9.90
N MET A 91 -2.31 -10.94 10.51
CA MET A 91 -1.57 -11.27 11.73
C MET A 91 -0.09 -11.64 11.47
N ALA A 92 0.44 -11.41 10.26
CA ALA A 92 1.79 -11.79 9.84
C ALA A 92 2.07 -13.30 9.93
N ARG A 93 1.06 -14.14 9.68
CA ARG A 93 1.17 -15.62 9.65
C ARG A 93 0.92 -16.18 8.24
N PRO A 94 1.73 -15.81 7.22
CA PRO A 94 1.49 -16.17 5.83
C PRO A 94 1.57 -17.69 5.57
N ALA A 95 2.39 -18.42 6.34
CA ALA A 95 2.51 -19.88 6.20
C ALA A 95 1.23 -20.63 6.58
N GLU A 96 0.46 -20.10 7.54
CA GLU A 96 -0.82 -20.70 7.97
C GLU A 96 -1.99 -20.21 7.11
N ALA A 97 -1.92 -18.96 6.63
CA ALA A 97 -2.89 -18.41 5.69
C ALA A 97 -2.89 -19.15 4.34
N LEU A 98 -1.71 -19.51 3.83
CA LEU A 98 -1.52 -20.04 2.49
C LEU A 98 -2.42 -21.25 2.14
N PRO A 99 -2.42 -22.36 2.91
CA PRO A 99 -3.25 -23.53 2.56
C PRO A 99 -4.74 -23.22 2.57
N LEU A 100 -5.20 -22.25 3.38
CA LEU A 100 -6.60 -21.83 3.40
C LEU A 100 -6.95 -21.04 2.13
N LEU A 101 -6.09 -20.09 1.75
CA LEU A 101 -6.29 -19.27 0.55
C LEU A 101 -6.19 -20.09 -0.75
N GLU A 102 -5.25 -21.05 -0.83
CA GLU A 102 -5.16 -22.00 -1.94
C GLU A 102 -6.45 -22.82 -2.08
N ARG A 103 -6.97 -23.32 -0.95
CA ARG A 103 -8.20 -24.09 -0.90
C ARG A 103 -9.43 -23.26 -1.29
N ALA A 104 -9.54 -22.02 -0.80
CA ALA A 104 -10.62 -21.11 -1.16
C ALA A 104 -10.60 -20.76 -2.66
N ASN A 105 -9.43 -20.68 -3.27
CA ASN A 105 -9.29 -20.37 -4.70
C ASN A 105 -9.67 -21.55 -5.62
N GLN A 106 -9.51 -22.79 -5.19
CA GLN A 106 -9.85 -23.98 -6.00
C GLN A 106 -11.37 -24.23 -6.11
N ALA A 107 -12.16 -23.73 -5.16
CA ALA A 107 -13.61 -23.90 -5.13
C ALA A 107 -14.33 -22.88 -6.04
N VAL A 108 -14.25 -23.07 -7.37
CA VAL A 108 -14.97 -22.38 -8.49
C VAL A 108 -15.44 -20.93 -8.24
N GLY A 109 -14.80 -19.98 -8.95
CA GLY A 109 -15.46 -18.78 -9.50
C GLY A 109 -15.97 -17.74 -8.51
N SER A 110 -15.14 -17.19 -7.63
CA SER A 110 -15.45 -15.85 -7.09
C SER A 110 -14.69 -14.80 -7.89
N ALA A 111 -15.43 -13.82 -8.40
CA ALA A 111 -14.92 -12.61 -9.03
C ALA A 111 -14.47 -11.58 -7.98
N ASN A 112 -14.21 -12.01 -6.73
CA ASN A 112 -13.68 -11.13 -5.70
C ASN A 112 -12.17 -11.02 -5.90
N VAL A 113 -11.75 -9.79 -6.14
CA VAL A 113 -10.41 -9.36 -6.56
C VAL A 113 -9.47 -9.30 -5.33
N ASP A 114 -9.96 -9.08 -4.12
CA ASP A 114 -9.10 -8.92 -2.92
C ASP A 114 -8.33 -10.20 -2.48
N PRO A 115 -8.91 -11.41 -2.49
CA PRO A 115 -8.27 -12.62 -1.97
C PRO A 115 -7.12 -13.16 -2.84
N GLN A 116 -7.19 -12.98 -4.16
CA GLN A 116 -6.12 -13.41 -5.07
C GLN A 116 -4.87 -12.55 -4.89
N TYR A 117 -5.05 -11.27 -4.58
CA TYR A 117 -3.96 -10.39 -4.21
C TYR A 117 -3.30 -10.86 -2.91
N VAL A 118 -4.08 -11.12 -1.86
CA VAL A 118 -3.56 -11.65 -0.57
C VAL A 118 -2.87 -13.00 -0.76
N LEU A 119 -3.41 -13.89 -1.61
CA LEU A 119 -2.77 -15.16 -1.95
C LEU A 119 -1.41 -14.96 -2.63
N GLY A 120 -1.32 -14.04 -3.61
CA GLY A 120 -0.06 -13.69 -4.26
C GLY A 120 0.96 -13.10 -3.27
N LEU A 121 0.51 -12.26 -2.33
CA LEU A 121 1.32 -11.75 -1.24
C LEU A 121 1.83 -12.88 -0.32
N CYS A 122 0.97 -13.82 0.07
CA CYS A 122 1.36 -14.98 0.87
C CYS A 122 2.42 -15.81 0.16
N TYR A 123 2.22 -16.11 -1.13
CA TYR A 123 3.21 -16.83 -1.94
C TYR A 123 4.57 -16.12 -1.94
N MET A 124 4.58 -14.80 -2.07
CA MET A 124 5.80 -14.02 -2.07
C MET A 124 6.51 -14.04 -0.71
N ASP A 125 5.78 -13.99 0.42
CA ASP A 125 6.37 -14.08 1.76
C ASP A 125 6.99 -15.46 2.06
N VAL A 126 6.41 -16.52 1.50
CA VAL A 126 6.96 -17.88 1.59
C VAL A 126 7.92 -18.21 0.43
N LYS A 127 8.35 -17.21 -0.35
CA LYS A 127 9.31 -17.30 -1.46
C LYS A 127 8.89 -18.21 -2.62
N ARG A 128 7.59 -18.44 -2.80
CA ARG A 128 7.00 -19.11 -3.97
C ARG A 128 6.71 -18.10 -5.08
N TYR A 129 7.75 -17.46 -5.61
CA TYR A 129 7.61 -16.31 -6.51
C TYR A 129 6.88 -16.58 -7.82
N ASP A 130 7.01 -17.78 -8.40
CA ASP A 130 6.29 -18.14 -9.62
C ASP A 130 4.78 -18.27 -9.37
N ASP A 131 4.39 -18.77 -8.19
CA ASP A 131 2.98 -18.86 -7.80
C ASP A 131 2.43 -17.47 -7.47
N ALA A 132 3.22 -16.62 -6.80
CA ALA A 132 2.88 -15.22 -6.58
C ALA A 132 2.57 -14.52 -7.91
N ARG A 133 3.44 -14.68 -8.92
CA ARG A 133 3.22 -14.14 -10.27
C ARG A 133 1.95 -14.67 -10.91
N ARG A 134 1.67 -15.98 -10.84
CA ARG A 134 0.43 -16.55 -11.39
C ARG A 134 -0.81 -15.96 -10.71
N SER A 135 -0.78 -15.79 -9.39
CA SER A 135 -1.86 -15.14 -8.64
C SER A 135 -2.04 -13.68 -9.03
N PHE A 136 -0.97 -12.90 -9.13
CA PHE A 136 -1.07 -11.50 -9.59
C PHE A 136 -1.51 -11.41 -11.05
N ALA A 137 -1.05 -12.31 -11.91
CA ALA A 137 -1.47 -12.35 -13.31
C ALA A 137 -2.98 -12.62 -13.41
N ALA A 138 -3.50 -13.60 -12.68
CA ALA A 138 -4.93 -13.87 -12.63
C ALA A 138 -5.72 -12.65 -12.13
N GLN A 139 -5.24 -12.02 -11.06
CA GLN A 139 -5.83 -10.83 -10.45
C GLN A 139 -5.94 -9.65 -11.42
N PHE A 140 -4.90 -9.40 -12.22
CA PHE A 140 -4.86 -8.28 -13.16
C PHE A 140 -5.27 -8.67 -14.59
N GLY A 141 -5.73 -9.90 -14.82
CA GLY A 141 -6.17 -10.38 -16.13
C GLY A 141 -5.05 -10.59 -17.16
N PHE A 142 -3.82 -10.81 -16.71
CA PHE A 142 -2.68 -11.09 -17.59
C PHE A 142 -2.50 -12.60 -17.82
N PRO A 143 -1.98 -13.01 -19.00
CA PRO A 143 -1.43 -14.35 -19.16
C PRO A 143 -0.28 -14.57 -18.15
N PRO A 144 -0.20 -15.73 -17.46
CA PRO A 144 0.75 -15.90 -16.36
C PRO A 144 2.23 -15.75 -16.71
N ASP A 145 2.60 -16.08 -17.94
CA ASP A 145 3.96 -15.98 -18.47
C ASP A 145 4.14 -14.78 -19.42
N SER A 146 3.25 -13.79 -19.36
CA SER A 146 3.38 -12.57 -20.16
C SER A 146 4.38 -11.57 -19.56
N PRO A 147 4.98 -10.69 -20.38
CA PRO A 147 5.86 -9.63 -19.88
C PRO A 147 5.15 -8.71 -18.87
N ALA A 148 3.86 -8.41 -19.09
CA ALA A 148 3.04 -7.64 -18.17
C ALA A 148 2.88 -8.30 -16.80
N ALA A 149 2.71 -9.63 -16.74
CA ALA A 149 2.66 -10.37 -15.47
C ALA A 149 3.99 -10.28 -14.71
N TYR A 150 5.12 -10.37 -15.41
CA TYR A 150 6.44 -10.20 -14.82
C TYR A 150 6.65 -8.79 -14.24
N VAL A 151 6.33 -7.73 -15.00
CA VAL A 151 6.46 -6.34 -14.53
C VAL A 151 5.51 -6.04 -13.37
N ALA A 152 4.25 -6.48 -13.44
CA ALA A 152 3.29 -6.30 -12.36
C ALA A 152 3.79 -6.97 -11.06
N THR A 153 4.34 -8.18 -11.17
CA THR A 153 4.93 -8.89 -10.03
C THR A 153 6.16 -8.18 -9.49
N ALA A 154 7.08 -7.73 -10.35
CA ALA A 154 8.27 -7.00 -9.94
C ALA A 154 7.93 -5.70 -9.20
N ARG A 155 6.92 -4.96 -9.67
CA ARG A 155 6.43 -3.75 -8.98
C ARG A 155 5.95 -4.06 -7.55
N LEU A 156 5.22 -5.17 -7.37
CA LEU A 156 4.74 -5.60 -6.06
C LEU A 156 5.90 -6.08 -5.17
N MET A 157 6.90 -6.76 -5.75
CA MET A 157 8.14 -7.13 -5.07
C MET A 157 8.88 -5.89 -4.55
N LEU A 158 9.01 -4.83 -5.35
CA LEU A 158 9.66 -3.58 -4.91
C LEU A 158 8.94 -2.89 -3.76
N ARG A 159 7.60 -2.85 -3.79
CA ARG A 159 6.81 -2.32 -2.65
C ARG A 159 7.03 -3.10 -1.36
N ARG A 160 7.55 -4.33 -1.43
CA ARG A 160 7.87 -5.19 -0.29
C ARG A 160 9.37 -5.41 -0.12
N GLU A 161 10.19 -4.55 -0.72
CA GLU A 161 11.65 -4.53 -0.58
C GLU A 161 12.37 -5.80 -1.09
N PHE A 162 11.71 -6.64 -1.89
CA PHE A 162 12.32 -7.77 -2.60
C PHE A 162 13.07 -7.27 -3.86
N THR A 163 14.03 -6.36 -3.66
CA THR A 163 14.69 -5.62 -4.75
C THR A 163 15.48 -6.51 -5.71
N GLN A 164 16.14 -7.55 -5.20
CA GLN A 164 16.94 -8.45 -6.05
C GLN A 164 16.03 -9.33 -6.92
N GLU A 165 14.99 -9.89 -6.33
CA GLU A 165 14.00 -10.72 -7.04
C GLU A 165 13.22 -9.89 -8.07
N ALA A 166 12.85 -8.65 -7.72
CA ALA A 166 12.20 -7.74 -8.64
C ALA A 166 13.04 -7.52 -9.90
N ALA A 167 14.35 -7.25 -9.77
CA ALA A 167 15.25 -7.05 -10.91
C ALA A 167 15.24 -8.26 -11.86
N LEU A 168 15.30 -9.48 -11.32
CA LEU A 168 15.24 -10.71 -12.12
C LEU A 168 13.93 -10.81 -12.91
N TYR A 169 12.79 -10.43 -12.30
CA TYR A 169 11.50 -10.45 -12.96
C TYR A 169 11.38 -9.37 -14.04
N VAL A 170 11.89 -8.17 -13.80
CA VAL A 170 11.93 -7.11 -14.83
C VAL A 170 12.79 -7.54 -16.02
N HIS A 171 13.97 -8.13 -15.79
CA HIS A 171 14.82 -8.63 -16.86
C HIS A 171 14.12 -9.72 -17.70
N LYS A 172 13.42 -10.67 -17.07
CA LYS A 172 12.60 -11.66 -17.81
C LYS A 172 11.53 -11.02 -18.68
N ALA A 173 10.90 -9.94 -18.22
CA ALA A 173 9.93 -9.20 -19.03
C ALA A 173 10.61 -8.56 -20.26
N LEU A 174 11.75 -7.91 -20.06
CA LEU A 174 12.51 -7.23 -21.11
C LEU A 174 13.16 -8.18 -22.12
N GLU A 175 13.47 -9.43 -21.73
CA GLU A 175 13.91 -10.48 -22.67
C GLU A 175 12.85 -10.77 -23.75
N THR A 176 11.57 -10.60 -23.40
CA THR A 176 10.44 -10.84 -24.31
C THR A 176 9.99 -9.56 -25.01
N ASP A 177 9.90 -8.45 -24.26
CA ASP A 177 9.53 -7.14 -24.80
C ASP A 177 10.47 -6.04 -24.25
N PRO A 178 11.54 -5.68 -24.99
CA PRO A 178 12.48 -4.65 -24.59
C PRO A 178 11.90 -3.23 -24.56
N ARG A 179 10.65 -3.04 -24.99
CA ARG A 179 9.98 -1.73 -25.03
C ARG A 179 8.76 -1.68 -24.11
N LEU A 180 8.64 -2.67 -23.22
CA LEU A 180 7.54 -2.77 -22.28
C LEU A 180 7.52 -1.55 -21.36
N PRO A 181 6.43 -0.76 -21.34
CA PRO A 181 6.31 0.37 -20.43
C PRO A 181 6.49 -0.06 -18.97
N LEU A 182 6.96 0.87 -18.14
CA LEU A 182 7.28 0.72 -16.72
C LEU A 182 8.50 -0.16 -16.42
N ALA A 183 8.93 -1.04 -17.31
CA ALA A 183 10.04 -1.96 -17.04
C ALA A 183 11.36 -1.22 -16.77
N HIS A 184 11.74 -0.28 -17.63
CA HIS A 184 12.97 0.49 -17.44
C HIS A 184 12.86 1.45 -16.26
N GLN A 185 11.66 1.99 -15.97
CA GLN A 185 11.45 2.73 -14.73
C GLN A 185 11.76 1.89 -13.48
N LEU A 186 11.27 0.66 -13.41
CA LEU A 186 11.50 -0.21 -12.24
C LEU A 186 12.98 -0.56 -12.09
N LEU A 187 13.72 -0.80 -13.18
CA LEU A 187 15.18 -0.96 -13.13
C LEU A 187 15.88 0.31 -12.64
N GLY A 188 15.39 1.47 -13.07
CA GLY A 188 15.84 2.78 -12.58
C GLY A 188 15.65 2.94 -11.08
N GLU A 189 14.46 2.63 -10.56
CA GLU A 189 14.15 2.65 -9.12
C GLU A 189 15.02 1.68 -8.32
N ILE A 190 15.23 0.46 -8.84
CA ILE A 190 16.15 -0.54 -8.26
C ILE A 190 17.57 0.02 -8.18
N ALA A 191 18.06 0.62 -9.26
CA ALA A 191 19.39 1.21 -9.30
C ALA A 191 19.52 2.41 -8.34
N LEU A 192 18.48 3.23 -8.18
CA LEU A 192 18.43 4.31 -7.18
C LEU A 192 18.53 3.77 -5.76
N ALA A 193 17.81 2.70 -5.43
CA ALA A 193 17.87 2.05 -4.12
C ALA A 193 19.27 1.47 -3.83
N GLN A 194 19.97 1.00 -4.88
CA GLN A 194 21.35 0.51 -4.80
C GLN A 194 22.42 1.62 -4.89
N ALA A 195 22.00 2.89 -4.99
CA ALA A 195 22.86 4.05 -5.23
C ALA A 195 23.73 3.96 -6.51
N ASN A 196 23.35 3.12 -7.47
CA ASN A 196 23.97 3.05 -8.79
C ASN A 196 23.38 4.13 -9.71
N LEU A 197 23.77 5.38 -9.47
CA LEU A 197 23.24 6.54 -10.19
C LEU A 197 23.44 6.50 -11.72
N PRO A 198 24.59 6.04 -12.26
CA PRO A 198 24.76 5.92 -13.71
C PRO A 198 23.74 4.98 -14.35
N LEU A 199 23.52 3.81 -13.76
CA LEU A 199 22.53 2.86 -14.26
C LEU A 199 21.10 3.42 -14.10
N ALA A 200 20.79 4.03 -12.95
CA ALA A 200 19.48 4.64 -12.73
C ALA A 200 19.13 5.65 -13.82
N ILE A 201 20.04 6.58 -14.12
CA ILE A 201 19.85 7.59 -15.17
C ILE A 201 19.67 6.91 -16.53
N GLN A 202 20.50 5.93 -16.88
CA GLN A 202 20.41 5.23 -18.17
C GLN A 202 19.05 4.55 -18.38
N GLU A 203 18.57 3.83 -17.38
CA GLU A 203 17.29 3.11 -17.45
C GLU A 203 16.12 4.11 -17.49
N LEU A 204 16.13 5.15 -16.66
CA LEU A 204 15.07 6.17 -16.64
C LEU A 204 15.03 7.01 -17.93
N GLU A 205 16.18 7.36 -18.53
CA GLU A 205 16.23 8.00 -19.86
C GLU A 205 15.74 7.07 -20.99
N THR A 206 15.86 5.76 -20.79
CA THR A 206 15.29 4.77 -21.72
C THR A 206 13.77 4.74 -21.60
N GLU A 207 13.25 4.72 -20.37
CA GLU A 207 11.80 4.83 -20.12
C GLU A 207 11.24 6.15 -20.66
N GLU A 208 11.95 7.28 -20.53
CA GLU A 208 11.48 8.59 -21.02
C GLU A 208 11.14 8.56 -22.52
N LYS A 209 11.91 7.81 -23.30
CA LYS A 209 11.68 7.64 -24.75
C LYS A 209 10.51 6.72 -25.05
N LEU A 210 10.19 5.80 -24.15
CA LEU A 210 9.11 4.81 -24.31
C LEU A 210 7.77 5.35 -23.80
N ASN A 211 7.78 6.02 -22.64
CA ASN A 211 6.60 6.52 -21.94
C ASN A 211 6.79 7.98 -21.49
N PRO A 212 6.72 8.96 -22.41
CA PRO A 212 7.04 10.36 -22.13
C PRO A 212 5.97 11.11 -21.32
N LEU A 213 4.85 10.48 -20.94
CA LEU A 213 3.73 11.10 -20.23
C LEU A 213 3.57 10.58 -18.79
N ASP A 214 4.49 9.74 -18.31
CA ASP A 214 4.50 9.30 -16.92
C ASP A 214 5.14 10.38 -16.02
N GLY A 215 4.37 10.98 -15.11
CA GLY A 215 4.89 11.98 -14.19
C GLY A 215 5.87 11.42 -13.15
N VAL A 216 5.62 10.19 -12.68
CA VAL A 216 6.46 9.51 -11.67
C VAL A 216 7.86 9.27 -12.22
N LEU A 217 7.96 8.94 -13.50
CA LEU A 217 9.24 8.80 -14.19
C LEU A 217 10.12 10.05 -14.04
N TYR A 218 9.56 11.24 -14.28
CA TYR A 218 10.33 12.49 -14.22
C TYR A 218 10.75 12.87 -12.80
N GLU A 219 9.94 12.50 -11.78
CA GLU A 219 10.35 12.60 -10.38
C GLU A 219 11.58 11.71 -10.10
N ARG A 220 11.53 10.44 -10.49
CA ARG A 220 12.64 9.48 -10.29
C ARG A 220 13.89 9.88 -11.06
N LEU A 221 13.76 10.33 -12.30
CA LEU A 221 14.89 10.83 -13.11
C LEU A 221 15.46 12.12 -12.50
N GLY A 222 14.60 12.99 -11.96
CA GLY A 222 14.98 14.17 -11.20
C GLY A 222 15.80 13.82 -9.95
N ASP A 223 15.34 12.88 -9.13
CA ASP A 223 16.09 12.37 -7.96
C ASP A 223 17.46 11.82 -8.38
N ALA A 224 17.50 10.98 -9.42
CA ALA A 224 18.74 10.44 -9.96
C ALA A 224 19.74 11.55 -10.33
N TYR A 225 19.26 12.61 -10.98
CA TYR A 225 20.07 13.76 -11.35
C TYR A 225 20.51 14.60 -10.16
N VAL A 226 19.63 14.87 -9.18
CA VAL A 226 20.00 15.60 -7.95
C VAL A 226 21.11 14.85 -7.21
N ARG A 227 20.94 13.55 -6.98
CA ARG A 227 21.92 12.70 -6.29
C ARG A 227 23.24 12.60 -7.06
N ALA A 228 23.20 12.70 -8.40
CA ALA A 228 24.39 12.74 -9.25
C ALA A 228 25.04 14.12 -9.36
N GLY A 229 24.49 15.15 -8.72
CA GLY A 229 24.97 16.54 -8.80
C GLY A 229 24.66 17.24 -10.14
N LYS A 230 23.79 16.65 -10.97
CA LYS A 230 23.37 17.13 -12.29
C LYS A 230 22.15 18.06 -12.17
N TYR A 231 22.28 19.12 -11.37
CA TYR A 231 21.13 19.95 -10.95
C TYR A 231 20.39 20.66 -12.10
N GLN A 232 21.10 21.02 -13.17
CA GLN A 232 20.47 21.63 -14.34
C GLN A 232 19.50 20.67 -15.04
N GLN A 233 19.94 19.42 -15.24
CA GLN A 233 19.12 18.36 -15.83
C GLN A 233 17.98 17.96 -14.90
N ALA A 234 18.24 17.89 -13.59
CA ALA A 234 17.20 17.68 -12.58
C ALA A 234 16.08 18.71 -12.70
N ARG A 235 16.43 20.01 -12.78
CA ARG A 235 15.45 21.09 -12.92
C ARG A 235 14.56 20.92 -14.16
N GLU A 236 15.14 20.52 -15.29
CA GLU A 236 14.41 20.35 -16.54
C GLU A 236 13.37 19.22 -16.44
N VAL A 237 13.77 18.05 -15.95
CA VAL A 237 12.86 16.91 -15.81
C VAL A 237 11.83 17.15 -14.70
N LEU A 238 12.21 17.75 -13.57
CA LEU A 238 11.29 17.97 -12.46
C LEU A 238 10.22 19.03 -12.77
N ASN A 239 10.52 20.03 -13.62
CA ASN A 239 9.47 20.92 -14.13
C ASN A 239 8.40 20.17 -14.92
N ARG A 240 8.78 19.10 -15.61
CA ARG A 240 7.83 18.22 -16.31
C ARG A 240 7.06 17.34 -15.34
N ALA A 241 7.69 16.86 -14.27
CA ALA A 241 7.01 16.15 -13.19
C ALA A 241 5.91 17.02 -12.55
N VAL A 242 6.20 18.26 -12.18
CA VAL A 242 5.21 19.21 -11.62
C VAL A 242 4.06 19.51 -12.59
N LEU A 243 4.32 19.54 -13.90
CA LEU A 243 3.27 19.76 -14.90
C LEU A 243 2.32 18.56 -15.04
N LEU A 244 2.86 17.33 -14.95
CA LEU A 244 2.11 16.10 -15.13
C LEU A 244 1.38 15.68 -13.84
N GLU A 245 2.01 15.87 -12.68
CA GLU A 245 1.53 15.48 -11.36
C GLU A 245 1.58 16.67 -10.39
N PRO A 246 0.73 17.69 -10.57
CA PRO A 246 0.79 18.93 -9.79
C PRO A 246 0.49 18.74 -8.29
N ASN A 247 -0.11 17.62 -7.92
CA ASN A 247 -0.49 17.28 -6.55
C ASN A 247 0.53 16.39 -5.83
N ASP A 248 1.64 16.03 -6.50
CA ASP A 248 2.74 15.31 -5.86
C ASP A 248 3.74 16.31 -5.26
N THR A 249 4.02 16.17 -3.97
CA THR A 249 4.94 17.04 -3.23
C THR A 249 6.40 16.76 -3.58
N GLY A 250 6.77 15.53 -3.95
CA GLY A 250 8.15 15.10 -4.19
C GLY A 250 8.91 15.98 -5.20
N PRO A 251 8.36 16.24 -6.40
CA PRO A 251 8.99 17.10 -7.41
C PRO A 251 9.30 18.52 -6.93
N TYR A 252 8.42 19.13 -6.12
CA TYR A 252 8.63 20.48 -5.59
C TYR A 252 9.81 20.53 -4.61
N ILE A 253 9.97 19.49 -3.77
CA ILE A 253 11.09 19.36 -2.85
C ILE A 253 12.41 19.28 -3.63
N LEU A 254 12.46 18.41 -4.63
CA LEU A 254 13.65 18.20 -5.46
C LEU A 254 13.99 19.43 -6.32
N LEU A 255 12.98 20.18 -6.81
CA LEU A 255 13.19 21.46 -7.48
C LEU A 255 13.80 22.49 -6.54
N GLY A 256 13.29 22.56 -5.31
CA GLY A 256 13.82 23.39 -4.25
C GLY A 256 15.31 23.17 -4.02
N GLU A 257 15.70 21.91 -3.85
CA GLU A 257 17.09 21.50 -3.68
C GLU A 257 17.94 21.83 -4.92
N ALA A 258 17.50 21.43 -6.11
CA ALA A 258 18.23 21.66 -7.34
C ALA A 258 18.47 23.16 -7.60
N LEU A 259 17.46 24.01 -7.40
CA LEU A 259 17.58 25.46 -7.57
C LEU A 259 18.52 26.10 -6.56
N THR A 260 18.48 25.64 -5.31
CA THR A 260 19.42 26.07 -4.27
C THR A 260 20.87 25.75 -4.65
N ARG A 261 21.10 24.52 -5.14
CA ARG A 261 22.43 24.08 -5.59
C ARG A 261 22.92 24.80 -6.86
N LEU A 262 21.99 25.25 -7.71
CA LEU A 262 22.27 26.11 -8.87
C LEU A 262 22.54 27.58 -8.51
N GLY A 263 22.47 27.96 -7.23
CA GLY A 263 22.66 29.35 -6.79
C GLY A 263 21.43 30.24 -6.95
N ASN A 264 20.24 29.64 -7.12
CA ASN A 264 18.94 30.34 -7.19
C ASN A 264 18.06 30.05 -5.96
N PRO A 265 18.54 30.27 -4.72
CA PRO A 265 17.83 29.84 -3.52
C PRO A 265 16.48 30.55 -3.32
N ALA A 266 16.29 31.77 -3.81
CA ALA A 266 14.99 32.45 -3.74
C ALA A 266 13.90 31.70 -4.53
N GLN A 267 14.22 31.15 -5.70
CA GLN A 267 13.31 30.26 -6.42
C GLN A 267 13.16 28.92 -5.70
N GLY A 268 14.24 28.43 -5.08
CA GLY A 268 14.19 27.24 -4.24
C GLY A 268 13.15 27.35 -3.11
N VAL A 269 13.16 28.47 -2.37
CA VAL A 269 12.15 28.76 -1.33
C VAL A 269 10.74 28.77 -1.91
N HIS A 270 10.53 29.34 -3.10
CA HIS A 270 9.20 29.38 -3.72
C HIS A 270 8.61 27.97 -3.93
N TYR A 271 9.39 27.04 -4.50
CA TYR A 271 8.94 25.65 -4.69
C TYR A 271 8.77 24.91 -3.35
N LEU A 272 9.68 25.12 -2.40
CA LEU A 272 9.61 24.47 -1.09
C LEU A 272 8.46 24.98 -0.22
N ALA A 273 8.14 26.27 -0.28
CA ALA A 273 6.97 26.84 0.40
C ALA A 273 5.66 26.31 -0.19
N HIS A 274 5.62 26.03 -1.50
CA HIS A 274 4.48 25.33 -2.08
C HIS A 274 4.38 23.89 -1.55
N ALA A 275 5.50 23.17 -1.51
CA ALA A 275 5.55 21.83 -0.94
C ALA A 275 5.08 21.82 0.54
N GLU A 276 5.50 22.80 1.34
CA GLU A 276 5.09 22.97 2.74
C GLU A 276 3.57 23.18 2.88
N GLN A 277 2.96 23.96 1.98
CA GLN A 277 1.50 24.14 1.98
C GLN A 277 0.75 22.83 1.70
N MET A 278 1.33 21.95 0.89
CA MET A 278 0.74 20.65 0.56
C MET A 278 0.90 19.63 1.69
N ASP A 279 2.08 19.59 2.31
CA ASP A 279 2.41 18.65 3.40
C ASP A 279 3.20 19.34 4.53
N PRO A 280 2.51 20.07 5.43
CA PRO A 280 3.16 20.76 6.55
C PRO A 280 3.78 19.81 7.58
N GLY A 281 3.48 18.51 7.50
CA GLY A 281 3.97 17.47 8.41
C GLY A 281 5.29 16.85 7.96
N ASN A 282 5.89 17.35 6.89
CA ASN A 282 7.06 16.73 6.27
C ASN A 282 8.37 17.39 6.69
N ALA A 283 9.13 16.70 7.54
CA ALA A 283 10.40 17.20 8.04
C ALA A 283 11.46 17.43 6.94
N VAL A 284 11.36 16.73 5.80
CA VAL A 284 12.29 16.92 4.68
C VAL A 284 12.11 18.31 4.07
N ILE A 285 10.87 18.80 3.95
CA ILE A 285 10.57 20.12 3.40
C ILE A 285 11.22 21.21 4.24
N HIS A 286 10.99 21.18 5.57
CA HIS A 286 11.59 22.12 6.51
C HIS A 286 13.12 22.01 6.54
N THR A 287 13.68 20.80 6.44
CA THR A 287 15.14 20.64 6.32
C THR A 287 15.67 21.34 5.07
N GLN A 288 15.00 21.19 3.93
CA GLN A 288 15.40 21.81 2.67
C GLN A 288 15.18 23.33 2.68
N LEU A 289 14.09 23.83 3.28
CA LEU A 289 13.88 25.27 3.50
C LEU A 289 15.00 25.85 4.36
N GLY A 290 15.37 25.18 5.45
CA GLY A 290 16.47 25.59 6.31
C GLY A 290 17.81 25.66 5.57
N GLN A 291 18.10 24.68 4.72
CA GLN A 291 19.30 24.68 3.87
C GLN A 291 19.29 25.83 2.86
N THR A 292 18.13 26.10 2.28
CA THR A 292 17.92 27.15 1.29
C THR A 292 18.06 28.55 1.89
N TYR A 293 17.43 28.81 3.04
CA TYR A 293 17.60 30.07 3.77
C TYR A 293 19.04 30.29 4.22
N ARG A 294 19.74 29.23 4.63
CA ARG A 294 21.17 29.31 4.94
C ARG A 294 21.99 29.72 3.72
N ALA A 295 21.68 29.19 2.54
CA ALA A 295 22.32 29.60 1.28
C ALA A 295 22.04 31.07 0.92
N MET A 296 20.91 31.64 1.39
CA MET A 296 20.61 33.07 1.28
C MET A 296 21.28 33.95 2.34
N GLY A 297 21.95 33.36 3.34
CA GLY A 297 22.50 34.07 4.50
C GLY A 297 21.45 34.39 5.58
N GLU A 298 20.23 33.89 5.45
CA GLU A 298 19.12 34.16 6.36
C GLU A 298 19.09 33.18 7.53
N MET A 299 20.12 33.26 8.38
CA MET A 299 20.35 32.31 9.48
C MET A 299 19.17 32.21 10.47
N GLY A 300 18.45 33.31 10.69
CA GLY A 300 17.28 33.32 11.57
C GLY A 300 16.12 32.49 11.04
N GLN A 301 15.87 32.51 9.72
CA GLN A 301 14.84 31.67 9.10
C GLN A 301 15.30 30.22 9.07
N ALA A 302 16.56 29.99 8.67
CA ALA A 302 17.15 28.65 8.61
C ALA A 302 17.01 27.89 9.94
N ASN A 303 17.34 28.54 11.06
CA ASN A 303 17.25 27.92 12.38
C ASN A 303 15.82 27.60 12.81
N ARG A 304 14.82 28.40 12.40
CA ARG A 304 13.41 28.10 12.67
C ARG A 304 12.98 26.85 11.92
N GLU A 305 13.29 26.76 10.63
CA GLU A 305 12.95 25.61 9.81
C GLU A 305 13.60 24.32 10.32
N TYR A 306 14.87 24.36 10.71
CA TYR A 306 15.52 23.21 11.33
C TYR A 306 14.87 22.79 12.66
N HIS A 307 14.38 23.75 13.46
CA HIS A 307 13.67 23.44 14.69
C HIS A 307 12.34 22.73 14.40
N ILE A 308 11.57 23.22 13.42
CA ILE A 308 10.31 22.60 13.00
C ILE A 308 10.57 21.17 12.49
N ALA A 309 11.59 20.99 11.63
CA ALA A 309 11.98 19.68 11.13
C ALA A 309 12.29 18.69 12.28
N ALA A 310 13.03 19.13 13.30
CA ALA A 310 13.36 18.32 14.46
C ALA A 310 12.13 17.98 15.32
N GLU A 311 11.21 18.92 15.53
CA GLU A 311 9.96 18.68 16.24
C GLU A 311 9.07 17.65 15.52
N ILE A 312 8.96 17.75 14.20
CA ILE A 312 8.21 16.81 13.36
C ILE A 312 8.84 15.42 13.47
N GLN A 313 10.16 15.30 13.31
CA GLN A 313 10.87 14.03 13.44
C GLN A 313 10.67 13.41 14.83
N HIS A 314 10.79 14.21 15.89
CA HIS A 314 10.57 13.74 17.25
C HIS A 314 9.12 13.29 17.46
N ARG A 315 8.13 13.98 16.88
CA ARG A 315 6.72 13.58 16.97
C ARG A 315 6.45 12.25 16.24
N ASN A 316 7.15 12.03 15.14
CA ASN A 316 7.00 10.85 14.29
C ASN A 316 7.87 9.67 14.74
N ASP A 317 8.74 9.84 15.74
CA ASP A 317 9.50 8.74 16.32
C ASP A 317 8.60 7.89 17.24
N PRO A 318 8.32 6.63 16.90
CA PRO A 318 7.46 5.77 17.71
C PRO A 318 8.02 5.51 19.12
N LYS A 319 9.33 5.70 19.35
CA LYS A 319 9.92 5.59 20.70
C LYS A 319 9.62 6.82 21.56
N ALA A 320 9.61 8.01 20.96
CA ALA A 320 9.30 9.26 21.66
C ALA A 320 7.81 9.36 22.06
N ALA A 321 6.93 8.60 21.40
CA ALA A 321 5.51 8.49 21.77
C ALA A 321 5.24 7.69 23.05
N GLN A 322 6.22 6.92 23.55
CA GLN A 322 6.08 6.08 24.75
C GLN A 322 6.55 6.77 26.05
N GLU A 323 7.12 7.99 25.97
CA GLU A 323 7.66 8.73 27.12
C GLU A 323 6.72 9.85 27.65
N LYS A 324 5.45 9.84 27.25
CA LYS A 324 4.40 10.76 27.73
C LYS A 324 3.25 10.00 28.37
#